data_AF-A0A5K0WI94-F1
#
_entry.id   AF-A0A5K0WI94-F1
#
_cell.length_a   1.000
_cell.length_b   1.000
_cell.length_c   1.000
_cell.angle_alpha   90.00
_cell.angle_beta   90.00
_cell.angle_gamma   90.00
#
_symmetry.space_group_name_H-M   'P 1'
#
loop_
_entity.id
_entity.type
_entity.pdbx_description
1 polymer ?
#
loop_
_entity_poly.entity_id
_entity_poly.type
_entity_poly.pdbx_seq_one_letter_code
_entity_poly.pdbx_strand_id
1 'polypeptide(L)' 'QLQDDCLSATTASCPNIESLVLMSCPSVGPDGLSSLCRLPNLTLLDLSYTFLTNLQPVFESCTQLK' A
#
# COMPACT_ATOMS: atom_id res chain seq x y z
N GLN A 1 6.22 -7.74 -12.58
CA GLN A 1 4.98 -7.33 -11.88
C GLN A 1 5.39 -6.80 -10.53
N LEU A 2 4.76 -5.73 -10.05
CA LEU A 2 4.97 -5.26 -8.68
C LEU A 2 4.41 -6.31 -7.72
N GLN A 3 5.23 -6.78 -6.78
CA GLN A 3 4.87 -7.77 -5.76
C GLN A 3 5.15 -7.17 -4.37
N ASP A 4 4.75 -7.92 -3.34
CA ASP A 4 4.82 -7.48 -1.94
C ASP A 4 6.23 -7.08 -1.49
N ASP A 5 7.26 -7.82 -1.91
CA ASP A 5 8.65 -7.49 -1.59
C ASP A 5 9.07 -6.11 -2.14
N CYS A 6 8.66 -5.81 -3.39
CA CYS A 6 8.95 -4.52 -4.00
C CYS A 6 8.20 -3.38 -3.30
N LEU A 7 6.94 -3.60 -2.92
CA LEU A 7 6.16 -2.62 -2.18
C LEU A 7 6.78 -2.36 -0.80
N SER A 8 7.14 -3.42 -0.07
CA SER A 8 7.80 -3.33 1.25
C SER A 8 9.13 -2.59 1.19
N ALA A 9 9.96 -2.85 0.17
CA ALA A 9 11.21 -2.12 -0.05
C ALA A 9 10.95 -0.63 -0.36
N THR A 10 9.92 -0.32 -1.14
CA THR A 10 9.52 1.05 -1.48
C THR A 10 9.06 1.81 -0.23
N THR A 11 8.16 1.24 0.56
CA THR A 11 7.65 1.88 1.78
C THR A 11 8.73 2.06 2.85
N ALA A 12 9.74 1.17 2.89
CA ALA A 12 10.91 1.33 3.76
C ALA A 12 11.87 2.45 3.29
N SER A 13 12.06 2.58 1.98
CA SER A 13 13.05 3.50 1.41
C SER A 13 12.52 4.93 1.25
N CYS A 14 11.20 5.09 1.16
CA CYS A 14 10.55 6.35 0.83
C CYS A 14 9.47 6.74 1.87
N PRO A 15 9.84 7.03 3.13
CA PRO A 15 8.88 7.29 4.22
C PRO A 15 8.02 8.56 4.04
N ASN A 16 8.42 9.45 3.13
CA ASN A 16 7.74 10.72 2.90
C ASN A 16 6.70 10.67 1.75
N ILE A 17 6.37 9.49 1.24
CA ILE A 17 5.33 9.37 0.19
C ILE A 17 3.99 9.83 0.75
N GLU A 18 3.37 10.79 0.05
CA GLU A 18 2.02 11.29 0.36
C GLU A 18 0.94 10.65 -0.54
N SER A 19 1.30 10.21 -1.74
CA SER A 19 0.39 9.63 -2.71
C SER A 19 0.99 8.37 -3.32
N LEU A 20 0.28 7.25 -3.25
CA LEU A 20 0.71 5.97 -3.80
C LEU A 20 -0.39 5.37 -4.69
N VAL A 21 -0.03 5.07 -5.93
CA VAL A 21 -0.93 4.48 -6.92
C VAL A 21 -0.45 3.06 -7.24
N LEU A 22 -1.27 2.07 -6.89
CA LEU A 22 -1.05 0.64 -7.15
C LEU A 22 -2.09 0.08 -8.14
N MET A 23 -2.62 0.96 -9.01
CA MET A 23 -3.62 0.62 -10.00
C MET A 23 -3.17 -0.54 -10.89
N SER A 24 -4.06 -1.49 -11.15
CA SER A 24 -3.77 -2.66 -12.01
C SER A 24 -2.53 -3.48 -11.58
N CYS A 25 -2.23 -3.53 -10.27
CA CYS A 25 -1.19 -4.38 -9.70
C CYS A 25 -1.80 -5.62 -9.03
N PRO A 26 -2.14 -6.69 -9.79
CA PRO A 26 -2.88 -7.85 -9.26
C PRO A 26 -2.07 -8.74 -8.31
N SER A 27 -0.74 -8.58 -8.28
CA SER A 27 0.16 -9.39 -7.45
C SER A 27 0.49 -8.76 -6.10
N VAL A 28 -0.06 -7.57 -5.81
CA VAL A 28 0.03 -6.97 -4.48
C VAL A 28 -1.01 -7.63 -3.58
N GLY A 29 -0.53 -8.20 -2.48
CA GLY A 29 -1.32 -8.92 -1.50
C GLY A 29 -1.32 -8.23 -0.12
N PRO A 30 -1.95 -8.89 0.86
CA PRO A 30 -2.05 -8.39 2.24
C PRO A 30 -0.70 -8.07 2.90
N ASP A 31 0.34 -8.86 2.61
CA ASP A 31 1.67 -8.68 3.23
C ASP A 31 2.32 -7.39 2.70
N GLY A 32 2.19 -7.13 1.40
CA GLY A 32 2.64 -5.88 0.79
C GLY A 32 1.90 -4.67 1.34
N LEU A 33 0.57 -4.75 1.47
CA LEU A 33 -0.26 -3.66 2.00
C LEU A 33 0.01 -3.38 3.48
N SER A 34 0.39 -4.38 4.25
CA SER A 34 0.78 -4.20 5.66
C SER A 34 2.02 -3.32 5.82
N SER A 35 2.87 -3.22 4.78
CA SER A 35 4.04 -2.35 4.79
C SER A 35 3.70 -0.86 4.69
N LEU A 36 2.46 -0.51 4.33
CA LEU A 36 2.01 0.88 4.23
C LEU A 36 2.04 1.63 5.58
N CYS A 37 2.11 0.91 6.71
CA CYS A 37 2.31 1.48 8.04
C CYS A 37 3.60 2.32 8.16
N ARG A 38 4.54 2.12 7.24
CA ARG A 38 5.80 2.88 7.16
C ARG A 38 5.67 4.23 6.44
N LEU A 39 4.49 4.55 5.90
CA LEU A 39 4.22 5.79 5.18
C LEU A 39 3.29 6.70 6.02
N PRO A 40 3.79 7.37 7.08
CA PRO A 40 2.95 8.16 7.99
C PRO A 40 2.26 9.35 7.30
N ASN A 41 2.81 9.83 6.19
CA ASN A 41 2.29 10.98 5.45
C ASN A 41 1.36 10.59 4.29
N LEU A 42 1.08 9.29 4.09
CA LEU A 42 0.24 8.84 2.98
C LEU A 42 -1.19 9.37 3.14
N THR A 43 -1.64 10.20 2.21
CA THR A 43 -2.98 10.82 2.17
C THR A 43 -3.82 10.33 0.99
N LEU A 44 -3.20 9.70 -0.01
CA LEU A 44 -3.88 9.09 -1.14
C LEU A 44 -3.33 7.69 -1.41
N LEU A 45 -4.22 6.71 -1.44
CA LEU A 45 -3.94 5.35 -1.89
C LEU A 45 -4.93 4.93 -2.96
N ASP A 46 -4.44 4.63 -4.16
CA ASP A 46 -5.26 4.11 -5.25
C ASP A 46 -4.99 2.61 -5.47
N LEU A 47 -6.02 1.79 -5.24
CA LEU A 47 -6.02 0.33 -5.43
C LEU A 47 -6.97 -0.09 -6.58
N SER A 48 -7.34 0.83 -7.46
CA SER A 48 -8.30 0.57 -8.54
C SER A 48 -7.82 -0.56 -9.45
N TYR A 49 -8.76 -1.40 -9.91
CA TYR A 49 -8.47 -2.53 -10.79
C TYR A 49 -7.50 -3.57 -10.18
N THR A 50 -7.46 -3.69 -8.85
CA THR A 50 -6.82 -4.82 -8.15
C THR A 50 -7.87 -5.88 -7.77
N PHE A 51 -7.41 -7.10 -7.45
CA PHE A 51 -8.28 -8.23 -7.05
C PHE A 51 -8.33 -8.43 -5.53
N LEU A 52 -8.12 -7.36 -4.76
CA LEU A 52 -8.10 -7.42 -3.30
C LEU A 52 -9.50 -7.64 -2.72
N THR A 53 -9.70 -8.77 -2.05
CA THR A 53 -10.97 -9.10 -1.36
C THR A 53 -10.95 -8.71 0.12
N ASN A 54 -9.77 -8.49 0.68
CA ASN A 54 -9.58 -8.08 2.07
C ASN A 54 -8.76 -6.79 2.15
N LEU A 55 -9.40 -5.71 2.61
CA LEU A 55 -8.76 -4.40 2.80
C LEU A 55 -8.38 -4.13 4.27
N GLN A 56 -8.58 -5.07 5.18
CA GLN A 56 -8.18 -4.93 6.59
C GLN A 56 -6.73 -4.45 6.78
N PRO A 57 -5.72 -4.96 6.03
CA PRO A 57 -4.35 -4.47 6.17
C PRO A 57 -4.19 -2.99 5.89
N VAL A 58 -5.00 -2.42 4.99
CA VAL A 58 -4.98 -0.98 4.68
C VAL A 58 -5.53 -0.18 5.84
N PHE A 59 -6.66 -0.61 6.44
CA PHE A 59 -7.24 0.08 7.59
C PHE A 59 -6.34 0.03 8.82
N GLU A 60 -5.61 -1.07 9.02
CA GLU A 60 -4.64 -1.21 10.12
C GLU A 60 -3.37 -0.38 9.88
N SER A 61 -2.92 -0.30 8.62
CA SER A 61 -1.66 0.36 8.26
C SER A 61 -1.79 1.85 8.04
N CYS A 62 -2.86 2.30 7.41
CA CYS A 62 -3.07 3.66 6.95
C CYS A 62 -4.08 4.40 7.83
N THR A 63 -3.85 4.43 9.15
CA THR A 63 -4.76 5.07 10.14
C THR A 63 -5.03 6.56 9.89
N GLN A 64 -4.21 7.20 9.07
CA GLN A 64 -4.34 8.59 8.64
C GLN A 64 -5.31 8.78 7.46
N LEU A 65 -5.59 7.73 6.68
CA LEU A 65 -6.60 7.72 5.63
C LEU A 65 -7.96 7.49 6.29
N LYS A 66 -8.65 8.58 6.64
CA LYS A 66 -10.02 8.55 7.18
C LYS A 66 -11.04 8.88 6.11
#